data_AF-A0A8D8NZL7-F1
#
_entry.id   AF-A0A8D8NZL7-F1
#
_cell.length_a   1.000
_cell.length_b   1.000
_cell.length_c   1.000
_cell.angle_alpha   90.00
_cell.angle_beta   90.00
_cell.angle_gamma   90.00
#
_symmetry.space_group_name_H-M   'P 1'
#
loop_
_entity.id
_entity.type
_entity.pdbx_description
1 polymer ?
#
loop_
_entity_poly.entity_id
_entity_poly.type
_entity_poly.pdbx_seq_one_letter_code
_entity_poly.pdbx_strand_id
1 'polypeptide(L)'
;MSSNGSTPINSPRKIFGRTATSDKNAMLEYEMNKNLDSHFREKAEKELGETGSELTYTKIRQLRQQLNIYAEHHQRGLGGRRDDSFLLRFLRAKKFDVDKAFKMIQKYYKMKDEYPEIFKVSPPSEMKFMLEMQIQCMLPKRDDSGRQIYVFRVEKCDPYKIPVDYVFRSNVLALEDAVRNPEVQIGGLVVLLDMSGLGFAHARYLSPHLAKKTVEVVQEAFPMRFKAFHVLHEPFYFDAILAVLKPFLKDKIRRRIHLHGHNLNSLHKYISKDFLPAEYGGTLPPFDNTEWRTAILENEQYFVDLESYNHGPDSSCFLDNVDGGGGGGDADSIESLQFGDTETEDSEFDEDDRRVLSPKRTPRSLVNIEEIFLRNEMSNGGDDGGRPEKEVEDVK
;
A
#
# COMPACT_ATOMS: atom_id res chain seq x y z
N MET A 1 -52.71 -38.72 45.30
CA MET A 1 -51.48 -38.26 45.97
C MET A 1 -50.37 -38.34 44.92
N SER A 2 -50.09 -37.21 44.23
CA SER A 2 -48.93 -36.32 44.47
C SER A 2 -47.74 -36.78 43.62
N SER A 3 -47.00 -35.98 42.85
CA SER A 3 -46.99 -34.53 42.57
C SER A 3 -45.98 -34.28 41.44
N ASN A 4 -46.14 -33.14 40.77
CA ASN A 4 -45.32 -32.51 39.74
C ASN A 4 -43.79 -32.50 39.95
N GLY A 5 -43.06 -32.38 38.84
CA GLY A 5 -41.66 -31.92 38.81
C GLY A 5 -41.09 -31.80 37.39
N SER A 6 -41.29 -30.66 36.75
CA SER A 6 -40.66 -30.22 35.50
C SER A 6 -39.31 -29.53 35.77
N THR A 7 -38.29 -29.75 34.93
CA THR A 7 -37.36 -28.76 34.30
C THR A 7 -36.13 -29.44 33.65
N PRO A 8 -35.45 -28.78 32.67
CA PRO A 8 -34.82 -29.45 31.53
C PRO A 8 -33.30 -29.12 31.36
N ILE A 9 -32.71 -29.51 30.22
CA ILE A 9 -31.52 -28.90 29.56
C ILE A 9 -30.14 -29.22 30.17
N ASN A 10 -29.27 -29.96 29.43
CA ASN A 10 -28.07 -29.44 28.72
C ASN A 10 -27.07 -30.57 28.34
N SER A 11 -27.02 -30.90 27.05
CA SER A 11 -25.78 -31.18 26.29
C SER A 11 -25.56 -29.91 25.45
N PRO A 12 -24.35 -29.33 25.26
CA PRO A 12 -23.17 -30.03 24.72
C PRO A 12 -21.76 -29.46 25.10
N ARG A 13 -20.68 -30.20 24.81
CA ARG A 13 -19.38 -29.58 24.48
C ARG A 13 -18.92 -30.09 23.11
N LYS A 14 -19.38 -29.41 22.05
CA LYS A 14 -18.67 -29.36 20.77
C LYS A 14 -17.96 -28.01 20.70
N ILE A 15 -16.68 -27.99 21.06
CA ILE A 15 -15.78 -26.90 20.67
C ILE A 15 -15.25 -27.29 19.29
N PHE A 16 -15.97 -26.91 18.24
CA PHE A 16 -15.45 -26.83 16.88
C PHE A 16 -16.15 -25.67 16.21
N GLY A 17 -15.59 -24.47 16.36
CA GLY A 17 -15.92 -23.33 15.51
C GLY A 17 -15.38 -23.61 14.10
N ARG A 18 -16.22 -24.24 13.27
CA ARG A 18 -16.12 -24.14 11.82
C ARG A 18 -16.72 -22.79 11.43
N THR A 19 -15.90 -21.77 11.21
CA THR A 19 -16.32 -20.55 10.50
C THR A 19 -15.14 -19.95 9.74
N ALA A 20 -14.82 -20.57 8.61
CA ALA A 20 -14.36 -19.86 7.43
C ALA A 20 -14.88 -20.68 6.24
N THR A 21 -15.90 -20.16 5.55
CA THR A 21 -16.15 -20.58 4.18
C THR A 21 -14.82 -20.46 3.44
N SER A 22 -14.35 -21.57 2.85
CA SER A 22 -13.08 -21.63 2.14
C SER A 22 -13.14 -20.72 0.91
N ASP A 23 -12.81 -19.44 1.09
CA ASP A 23 -12.49 -18.54 -0.01
C ASP A 23 -11.38 -19.22 -0.83
N LYS A 24 -11.66 -19.45 -2.12
CA LYS A 24 -10.71 -20.09 -3.04
C LYS A 24 -9.44 -19.26 -3.16
N ASN A 25 -9.53 -17.94 -3.07
CA ASN A 25 -8.37 -17.06 -3.09
C ASN A 25 -7.52 -17.21 -1.84
N ALA A 26 -8.15 -17.28 -0.66
CA ALA A 26 -7.44 -17.58 0.59
C ALA A 26 -6.73 -18.95 0.54
N MET A 27 -7.34 -19.96 -0.09
CA MET A 27 -6.68 -21.27 -0.28
C MET A 27 -5.49 -21.19 -1.24
N LEU A 28 -5.62 -20.50 -2.37
CA LEU A 28 -4.52 -20.29 -3.31
C LEU A 28 -3.34 -19.57 -2.64
N GLU A 29 -3.63 -18.51 -1.89
CA GLU A 29 -2.60 -17.82 -1.12
C GLU A 29 -1.97 -18.74 -0.07
N TYR A 30 -2.77 -19.53 0.65
CA TYR A 30 -2.24 -20.49 1.62
C TYR A 30 -1.30 -21.51 0.96
N GLU A 31 -1.66 -22.03 -0.21
CA GLU A 31 -0.81 -22.95 -0.97
C GLU A 31 0.49 -22.29 -1.43
N MET A 32 0.42 -21.05 -1.94
CA MET A 32 1.62 -20.27 -2.26
C MET A 32 2.50 -20.07 -1.03
N ASN A 33 1.91 -19.76 0.13
CA ASN A 33 2.60 -19.60 1.41
C ASN A 33 3.20 -20.91 1.94
N LYS A 34 2.65 -22.05 1.56
CA LYS A 34 3.17 -23.36 1.96
C LYS A 34 4.37 -23.80 1.11
N ASN A 35 4.41 -23.38 -0.16
CA ASN A 35 5.35 -23.88 -1.16
C ASN A 35 6.54 -22.93 -1.44
N LEU A 36 7.05 -22.22 -0.41
CA LEU A 36 8.19 -21.32 -0.61
C LEU A 36 9.50 -22.04 -0.91
N ASP A 37 10.25 -21.49 -1.86
CA ASP A 37 11.64 -21.87 -2.09
C ASP A 37 12.48 -21.70 -0.81
N SER A 38 13.47 -22.58 -0.67
CA SER A 38 14.46 -22.63 0.41
C SER A 38 15.11 -21.27 0.69
N HIS A 39 15.60 -20.59 -0.35
CA HIS A 39 16.22 -19.27 -0.23
C HIS A 39 15.30 -18.24 0.44
N PHE A 40 14.00 -18.20 0.09
CA PHE A 40 13.07 -17.27 0.72
C PHE A 40 12.74 -17.64 2.16
N ARG A 41 12.71 -18.94 2.50
CA ARG A 41 12.54 -19.38 3.89
C ARG A 41 13.73 -18.96 4.77
N GLU A 42 14.95 -19.17 4.30
CA GLU A 42 16.16 -18.71 4.98
C GLU A 42 16.17 -17.19 5.15
N LYS A 43 15.77 -16.45 4.11
CA LYS A 43 15.64 -14.99 4.16
C LYS A 43 14.58 -14.54 5.17
N ALA A 44 13.42 -15.20 5.22
CA ALA A 44 12.36 -14.89 6.18
C ALA A 44 12.80 -15.14 7.62
N GLU A 45 13.52 -16.24 7.87
CA GLU A 45 14.09 -16.55 9.18
C GLU A 45 15.10 -15.48 9.60
N LYS A 46 16.06 -15.14 8.71
CA LYS A 46 17.14 -14.19 8.99
C LYS A 46 16.65 -12.74 9.13
N GLU A 47 15.77 -12.27 8.25
CA GLU A 47 15.37 -10.86 8.19
C GLU A 47 14.08 -10.54 8.96
N LEU A 48 13.19 -11.50 9.13
CA LEU A 48 11.84 -11.28 9.67
C LEU A 48 11.60 -12.03 10.99
N GLY A 49 12.48 -12.94 11.40
CA GLY A 49 12.27 -13.79 12.57
C GLY A 49 11.18 -14.85 12.38
N GLU A 50 10.88 -15.22 11.13
CA GLU A 50 9.91 -16.28 10.80
C GLU A 50 10.51 -17.67 11.05
N THR A 51 10.64 -18.08 12.32
CA THR A 51 11.28 -19.35 12.71
C THR A 51 10.25 -20.46 12.93
N GLY A 52 10.16 -21.41 12.00
CA GLY A 52 9.36 -22.62 12.16
C GLY A 52 7.84 -22.43 12.14
N SER A 53 7.10 -23.53 11.96
CA SER A 53 5.65 -23.51 11.79
C SER A 53 4.88 -23.17 13.07
N GLU A 54 5.35 -23.66 14.22
CA GLU A 54 4.69 -23.45 15.52
C GLU A 54 4.69 -21.98 15.97
N LEU A 55 5.82 -21.28 15.85
CA LEU A 55 5.90 -19.86 16.20
C LEU A 55 5.04 -19.03 15.24
N THR A 56 5.13 -19.32 13.94
CA THR A 56 4.33 -18.64 12.91
C THR A 56 2.84 -18.73 13.23
N TYR A 57 2.35 -19.95 13.50
CA TYR A 57 0.95 -20.17 13.85
C TYR A 57 0.56 -19.47 15.16
N THR A 58 1.45 -19.49 16.16
CA THR A 58 1.24 -18.78 17.44
C THR A 58 1.08 -17.27 17.23
N LYS A 59 1.94 -16.66 16.41
CA LYS A 59 1.92 -15.22 16.10
C LYS A 59 0.66 -14.81 15.34
N ILE A 60 0.23 -15.62 14.37
CA ILE A 60 -1.05 -15.44 13.66
C ILE A 60 -2.23 -15.47 14.64
N ARG A 61 -2.25 -16.44 15.57
CA ARG A 61 -3.31 -16.53 16.59
C ARG A 61 -3.33 -15.32 17.52
N GLN A 62 -2.16 -14.84 17.96
CA GLN A 62 -2.05 -13.64 18.79
C GLN A 62 -2.59 -12.40 18.06
N LEU A 63 -2.19 -12.19 16.81
CA LEU A 63 -2.68 -11.08 16.00
C LEU A 63 -4.21 -11.16 15.79
N ARG A 64 -4.72 -12.34 15.44
CA ARG A 64 -6.16 -12.57 15.31
C ARG A 64 -6.91 -12.26 16.62
N GLN A 65 -6.36 -12.67 17.75
CA GLN A 65 -6.96 -12.41 19.06
C GLN A 65 -7.02 -10.90 19.35
N GLN A 66 -5.96 -10.13 19.08
CA GLN A 66 -6.00 -8.68 19.24
C GLN A 66 -7.07 -8.02 18.36
N LEU A 67 -7.22 -8.47 17.11
CA LEU A 67 -8.26 -7.97 16.21
C LEU A 67 -9.68 -8.34 16.65
N ASN A 68 -9.87 -9.48 17.31
CA ASN A 68 -11.17 -9.87 17.87
C ASN A 68 -11.52 -9.02 19.10
N ILE A 69 -10.58 -8.85 20.03
CA ILE A 69 -10.75 -7.98 21.21
C ILE A 69 -11.06 -6.55 20.77
N TYR A 70 -10.34 -6.04 19.76
CA TYR A 70 -10.63 -4.71 19.22
C TYR A 70 -12.06 -4.59 18.70
N ALA A 71 -12.53 -5.57 17.93
CA ALA A 71 -13.89 -5.56 17.37
C ALA A 71 -14.99 -5.64 18.45
N GLU A 72 -14.73 -6.29 19.59
CA GLU A 72 -15.68 -6.36 20.72
C GLU A 72 -15.81 -5.04 21.48
N HIS A 73 -14.74 -4.22 21.53
CA HIS A 73 -14.69 -3.01 22.34
C HIS A 73 -14.92 -1.70 21.57
N HIS A 74 -15.02 -1.74 20.24
CA HIS A 74 -15.17 -0.54 19.41
C HIS A 74 -16.44 -0.59 18.58
N GLN A 75 -17.20 0.51 18.55
CA GLN A 75 -18.48 0.64 17.84
C GLN A 75 -18.35 0.40 16.32
N ARG A 76 -17.18 0.72 15.74
CA ARG A 76 -16.84 0.42 14.35
C ARG A 76 -15.70 -0.59 14.34
N GLY A 77 -16.00 -1.80 13.88
CA GLY A 77 -14.98 -2.85 13.73
C GLY A 77 -13.97 -2.50 12.64
N LEU A 78 -12.72 -2.93 12.81
CA LEU A 78 -11.75 -3.03 11.70
C LEU A 78 -12.22 -4.13 10.76
N GLY A 79 -12.00 -3.97 9.46
CA GLY A 79 -12.50 -4.85 8.41
C GLY A 79 -12.44 -6.37 8.70
N GLY A 80 -13.30 -7.11 8.02
CA GLY A 80 -13.69 -8.47 8.36
C GLY A 80 -12.71 -9.58 7.98
N ARG A 81 -11.67 -9.32 7.18
CA ARG A 81 -10.77 -10.38 6.68
C ARG A 81 -9.78 -10.83 7.75
N ARG A 82 -9.78 -12.12 8.09
CA ARG A 82 -9.00 -12.70 9.21
C ARG A 82 -8.33 -14.05 8.91
N ASP A 83 -8.26 -14.48 7.66
CA ASP A 83 -7.56 -15.71 7.26
C ASP A 83 -6.05 -15.64 7.55
N ASP A 84 -5.43 -16.81 7.72
CA ASP A 84 -4.01 -16.93 8.08
C ASP A 84 -3.11 -16.24 7.04
N SER A 85 -3.39 -16.39 5.73
CA SER A 85 -2.56 -15.81 4.67
C SER A 85 -2.63 -14.29 4.63
N PHE A 86 -3.81 -13.69 4.86
CA PHE A 86 -3.97 -12.25 5.00
C PHE A 86 -3.19 -11.69 6.20
N LEU A 87 -3.36 -12.28 7.39
CA LEU A 87 -2.69 -11.83 8.61
C LEU A 87 -1.17 -11.97 8.54
N LEU A 88 -0.68 -13.00 7.85
CA LEU A 88 0.75 -13.25 7.66
C LEU A 88 1.46 -12.12 6.90
N ARG A 89 0.77 -11.40 6.00
CA ARG A 89 1.31 -10.24 5.27
C ARG A 89 1.80 -9.16 6.24
N PHE A 90 0.97 -8.84 7.23
CA PHE A 90 1.25 -7.80 8.23
C PHE A 90 2.34 -8.24 9.21
N LEU A 91 2.32 -9.50 9.63
CA LEU A 91 3.38 -10.07 10.46
C LEU A 91 4.73 -10.01 9.75
N ARG A 92 4.81 -10.44 8.48
CA ARG A 92 6.06 -10.35 7.70
C ARG A 92 6.51 -8.91 7.48
N ALA A 93 5.59 -8.00 7.16
CA ALA A 93 5.90 -6.57 7.00
C ALA A 93 6.48 -5.95 8.28
N LYS A 94 6.10 -6.46 9.45
CA LYS A 94 6.54 -5.99 10.77
C LYS A 94 7.43 -6.99 11.52
N LYS A 95 8.17 -7.84 10.80
CA LYS A 95 9.17 -8.77 11.37
C LYS A 95 8.63 -9.60 12.55
N PHE A 96 7.41 -10.12 12.41
CA PHE A 96 6.72 -10.94 13.42
C PHE A 96 6.50 -10.27 14.79
N ASP A 97 6.58 -8.93 14.84
CA ASP A 97 6.09 -8.13 15.95
C ASP A 97 4.55 -7.98 15.83
N VAL A 98 3.84 -8.62 16.77
CA VAL A 98 2.38 -8.70 16.75
C VAL A 98 1.75 -7.33 16.97
N ASP A 99 2.29 -6.52 17.88
CA ASP A 99 1.73 -5.22 18.22
C ASP A 99 1.93 -4.22 17.08
N LYS A 100 3.12 -4.23 16.45
CA LYS A 100 3.37 -3.43 15.25
C LYS A 100 2.50 -3.88 14.07
N ALA A 101 2.30 -5.19 13.88
CA ALA A 101 1.43 -5.72 12.84
C ALA A 101 -0.04 -5.32 13.06
N PHE A 102 -0.51 -5.39 14.30
CA PHE A 102 -1.86 -4.95 14.68
C PHE A 102 -2.07 -3.46 14.41
N LYS A 103 -1.12 -2.59 14.82
CA LYS A 103 -1.14 -1.15 14.49
C LYS A 103 -1.17 -0.90 12.98
N MET A 104 -0.43 -1.68 12.20
CA MET A 104 -0.44 -1.56 10.73
C MET A 104 -1.80 -1.94 10.15
N ILE A 105 -2.46 -3.01 10.62
CA ILE A 105 -3.81 -3.37 10.18
C ILE A 105 -4.83 -2.27 10.51
N GLN A 106 -4.71 -1.65 11.69
CA GLN A 106 -5.55 -0.51 12.05
C GLN A 106 -5.41 0.64 11.05
N LYS A 107 -4.16 1.03 10.73
CA LYS A 107 -3.88 2.07 9.74
C LYS A 107 -4.35 1.67 8.34
N TYR A 108 -4.14 0.42 7.93
CA TYR A 108 -4.60 -0.11 6.64
C TYR A 108 -6.11 0.11 6.43
N TYR A 109 -6.94 -0.30 7.38
CA TYR A 109 -8.39 -0.10 7.26
C TYR A 109 -8.80 1.36 7.45
N LYS A 110 -8.15 2.10 8.37
CA LYS A 110 -8.39 3.54 8.56
C LYS A 110 -8.19 4.32 7.26
N MET A 111 -7.12 4.04 6.51
CA MET A 111 -6.84 4.74 5.25
C MET A 111 -7.89 4.45 4.17
N LYS A 112 -8.45 3.23 4.13
CA LYS A 112 -9.55 2.90 3.21
C LYS A 112 -10.86 3.58 3.59
N ASP A 113 -11.12 3.73 4.89
CA ASP A 113 -12.30 4.43 5.42
C ASP A 113 -12.22 5.95 5.22
N GLU A 114 -11.08 6.57 5.55
CA GLU A 114 -10.91 8.03 5.51
C GLU A 114 -10.65 8.58 4.11
N TYR A 115 -10.00 7.79 3.25
CA TYR A 115 -9.58 8.23 1.92
C TYR A 115 -9.91 7.23 0.81
N PRO A 116 -11.18 6.84 0.66
CA PRO A 116 -11.61 5.87 -0.34
C PRO A 116 -11.32 6.34 -1.78
N GLU A 117 -11.22 7.64 -2.02
CA GLU A 117 -10.88 8.20 -3.34
C GLU A 117 -9.52 7.72 -3.84
N ILE A 118 -8.55 7.47 -2.93
CA ILE A 118 -7.20 7.06 -3.30
C ILE A 118 -6.86 5.62 -2.89
N PHE A 119 -7.52 5.08 -1.85
CA PHE A 119 -7.16 3.77 -1.27
C PHE A 119 -8.22 2.67 -1.41
N LYS A 120 -9.38 2.97 -2.00
CA LYS A 120 -10.35 1.93 -2.38
C LYS A 120 -9.68 0.91 -3.30
N VAL A 121 -9.85 -0.38 -2.99
CA VAL A 121 -9.45 -1.43 -3.92
C VAL A 121 -10.52 -1.52 -4.99
N SER A 122 -10.13 -1.16 -6.20
CA SER A 122 -11.05 -1.19 -7.33
C SER A 122 -10.93 -2.54 -8.01
N PRO A 123 -12.06 -3.20 -8.34
CA PRO A 123 -12.01 -4.40 -9.16
C PRO A 123 -11.20 -4.14 -10.45
N PRO A 124 -10.35 -5.09 -10.88
CA PRO A 124 -9.59 -4.98 -12.12
C PRO A 124 -10.41 -4.53 -13.33
N SER A 125 -11.65 -4.99 -13.45
CA SER A 125 -12.56 -4.60 -14.53
C SER A 125 -12.84 -3.09 -14.56
N GLU A 126 -13.00 -2.44 -13.40
CA GLU A 126 -13.18 -0.98 -13.28
C GLU A 126 -11.90 -0.22 -13.67
N MET A 127 -10.73 -0.83 -13.47
CA MET A 127 -9.42 -0.24 -13.75
C MET A 127 -8.83 -0.72 -15.08
N LYS A 128 -9.58 -1.48 -15.88
CA LYS A 128 -9.08 -2.12 -17.11
C LYS A 128 -8.46 -1.11 -18.07
N PHE A 129 -9.09 0.05 -18.24
CA PHE A 129 -8.58 1.10 -19.12
C PHE A 129 -7.20 1.60 -18.65
N MET A 130 -6.99 1.78 -17.34
CA MET A 130 -5.69 2.17 -16.78
C MET A 130 -4.63 1.10 -17.06
N LEU A 131 -4.99 -0.18 -16.90
CA LEU A 131 -4.08 -1.30 -17.18
C LEU A 131 -3.72 -1.39 -18.68
N GLU A 132 -4.68 -1.14 -19.57
CA GLU A 132 -4.48 -1.15 -21.03
C GLU A 132 -3.53 -0.04 -21.51
N MET A 133 -3.47 1.09 -20.79
CA MET A 133 -2.59 2.23 -21.11
C MET A 133 -1.10 1.96 -20.89
N GLN A 134 -0.73 0.77 -20.43
CA GLN A 134 0.67 0.38 -20.15
C GLN A 134 1.34 1.32 -19.11
N ILE A 135 0.56 1.91 -18.21
CA ILE A 135 1.05 2.86 -17.20
C ILE A 135 2.01 2.22 -16.19
N GLN A 136 1.81 0.95 -15.88
CA GLN A 136 2.51 0.27 -14.79
C GLN A 136 2.61 -1.24 -15.01
N CYS A 137 3.57 -1.88 -14.36
CA CYS A 137 3.77 -3.33 -14.41
C CYS A 137 4.57 -3.84 -13.21
N MET A 138 4.18 -4.98 -12.66
CA MET A 138 5.10 -5.83 -11.89
C MET A 138 5.91 -6.65 -12.90
N LEU A 139 7.22 -6.38 -13.00
CA LEU A 139 8.05 -7.07 -13.98
C LEU A 139 8.09 -8.58 -13.71
N PRO A 140 8.19 -9.42 -14.77
CA PRO A 140 8.11 -10.87 -14.63
C PRO A 140 9.30 -11.48 -13.87
N LYS A 141 10.41 -10.72 -13.75
CA LYS A 141 11.60 -11.14 -13.01
C LYS A 141 11.81 -10.32 -11.75
N ARG A 142 12.30 -10.99 -10.72
CA ARG A 142 12.86 -10.39 -9.50
C ARG A 142 14.31 -10.00 -9.74
N ASP A 143 14.82 -9.07 -8.95
CA ASP A 143 16.25 -8.78 -8.96
C ASP A 143 17.09 -9.85 -8.23
N ASP A 144 18.41 -9.70 -8.25
CA ASP A 144 19.37 -10.63 -7.64
C ASP A 144 19.15 -10.85 -6.14
N SER A 145 18.45 -9.93 -5.46
CA SER A 145 18.13 -10.02 -4.03
C SER A 145 16.75 -10.62 -3.78
N GLY A 146 16.09 -11.14 -4.82
CA GLY A 146 14.74 -11.71 -4.76
C GLY A 146 13.66 -10.65 -4.55
N ARG A 147 13.91 -9.37 -4.88
CA ARG A 147 12.93 -8.29 -4.70
C ARG A 147 12.07 -8.16 -5.97
N GLN A 148 10.77 -7.97 -5.79
CA GLN A 148 9.89 -7.67 -6.92
C GLN A 148 10.24 -6.30 -7.49
N ILE A 149 10.28 -6.16 -8.81
CA ILE A 149 10.46 -4.86 -9.46
C ILE A 149 9.10 -4.39 -9.95
N TYR A 150 8.68 -3.22 -9.48
CA TYR A 150 7.50 -2.50 -9.93
C TYR A 150 7.90 -1.29 -10.74
N VAL A 151 7.24 -1.06 -11.87
CA VAL A 151 7.51 0.08 -12.75
C VAL A 151 6.25 0.91 -12.89
N PHE A 152 6.38 2.22 -12.78
CA PHE A 152 5.33 3.21 -13.03
C PHE A 152 5.82 4.28 -14.01
N ARG A 153 5.04 4.59 -15.06
CA ARG A 153 5.41 5.48 -16.16
C ARG A 153 4.49 6.70 -16.22
N VAL A 154 5.03 7.86 -15.84
CA VAL A 154 4.26 9.11 -15.76
C VAL A 154 3.75 9.57 -17.12
N GLU A 155 4.50 9.37 -18.22
CA GLU A 155 4.08 9.82 -19.55
C GLU A 155 2.74 9.24 -20.02
N LYS A 156 2.33 8.09 -19.46
CA LYS A 156 1.05 7.46 -19.78
C LYS A 156 -0.11 8.11 -19.02
N CYS A 157 0.17 8.90 -18.00
CA CYS A 157 -0.82 9.58 -17.17
C CYS A 157 -1.14 10.94 -17.77
N ASP A 158 -1.99 11.03 -18.79
CA ASP A 158 -2.42 12.35 -19.28
C ASP A 158 -3.23 13.06 -18.16
N PRO A 159 -2.70 14.13 -17.55
CA PRO A 159 -3.32 14.71 -16.37
C PRO A 159 -4.64 15.38 -16.75
N TYR A 160 -4.85 15.80 -17.99
CA TYR A 160 -6.11 16.42 -18.43
C TYR A 160 -7.23 15.40 -18.67
N LYS A 161 -6.89 14.12 -18.81
CA LYS A 161 -7.87 13.04 -19.07
C LYS A 161 -8.05 12.10 -17.90
N ILE A 162 -7.00 11.90 -17.10
CA ILE A 162 -7.00 10.93 -16.00
C ILE A 162 -7.07 11.67 -14.67
N PRO A 163 -8.17 11.51 -13.94
CA PRO A 163 -8.28 12.01 -12.58
C PRO A 163 -7.24 11.33 -11.67
N VAL A 164 -6.70 12.10 -10.71
CA VAL A 164 -5.59 11.67 -9.85
C VAL A 164 -5.94 10.42 -9.04
N ASP A 165 -7.18 10.32 -8.57
CA ASP A 165 -7.73 9.19 -7.82
C ASP A 165 -7.59 7.87 -8.57
N TYR A 166 -7.80 7.84 -9.89
CA TYR A 166 -7.59 6.63 -10.69
C TYR A 166 -6.11 6.21 -10.73
N VAL A 167 -5.18 7.17 -10.75
CA VAL A 167 -3.75 6.86 -10.68
C VAL A 167 -3.42 6.19 -9.34
N PHE A 168 -3.89 6.75 -8.22
CA PHE A 168 -3.66 6.15 -6.90
C PHE A 168 -4.33 4.79 -6.75
N ARG A 169 -5.62 4.67 -7.08
CA ARG A 169 -6.37 3.41 -7.02
C ARG A 169 -5.73 2.33 -7.91
N SER A 170 -5.15 2.70 -9.05
CA SER A 170 -4.44 1.76 -9.93
C SER A 170 -3.14 1.25 -9.30
N ASN A 171 -2.42 2.09 -8.57
CA ASN A 171 -1.22 1.69 -7.83
C ASN A 171 -1.59 0.82 -6.63
N VAL A 172 -2.69 1.14 -5.91
CA VAL A 172 -3.19 0.29 -4.82
C VAL A 172 -3.57 -1.09 -5.35
N LEU A 173 -4.28 -1.17 -6.48
CA LEU A 173 -4.58 -2.44 -7.14
C LEU A 173 -3.30 -3.26 -7.42
N ALA A 174 -2.25 -2.62 -7.96
CA ALA A 174 -0.98 -3.28 -8.23
C ALA A 174 -0.29 -3.79 -6.96
N LEU A 175 -0.32 -3.02 -5.88
CA LEU A 175 0.28 -3.40 -4.59
C LEU A 175 -0.51 -4.53 -3.92
N GLU A 176 -1.85 -4.51 -3.99
CA GLU A 176 -2.73 -5.55 -3.46
C GLU A 176 -2.57 -6.87 -4.21
N ASP A 177 -2.32 -6.82 -5.52
CA ASP A 177 -1.94 -7.99 -6.29
C ASP A 177 -0.58 -8.55 -5.83
N ALA A 178 0.44 -7.69 -5.78
CA ALA A 178 1.80 -8.12 -5.47
C ALA A 178 1.95 -8.70 -4.06
N VAL A 179 1.26 -8.14 -3.07
CA VAL A 179 1.38 -8.58 -1.66
C VAL A 179 0.78 -9.98 -1.41
N ARG A 180 0.01 -10.53 -2.35
CA ARG A 180 -0.48 -11.92 -2.27
C ARG A 180 0.66 -12.93 -2.37
N ASN A 181 1.71 -12.58 -3.11
CA ASN A 181 2.83 -13.48 -3.32
C ASN A 181 3.79 -13.43 -2.11
N PRO A 182 4.02 -14.57 -1.42
CA PRO A 182 4.85 -14.60 -0.21
C PRO A 182 6.31 -14.24 -0.46
N GLU A 183 6.84 -14.53 -1.66
CA GLU A 183 8.18 -14.10 -2.03
C GLU A 183 8.28 -12.57 -2.14
N VAL A 184 7.20 -11.88 -2.51
CA VAL A 184 7.15 -10.41 -2.48
C VAL A 184 7.10 -9.91 -1.04
N GLN A 185 6.30 -10.54 -0.18
CA GLN A 185 6.21 -10.20 1.24
C GLN A 185 7.59 -10.30 1.93
N ILE A 186 8.36 -11.33 1.59
CA ILE A 186 9.68 -11.59 2.15
C ILE A 186 10.78 -10.82 1.43
N GLY A 187 10.84 -10.88 0.11
CA GLY A 187 11.84 -10.21 -0.70
C GLY A 187 11.74 -8.70 -0.61
N GLY A 188 10.52 -8.18 -0.61
CA GLY A 188 10.18 -6.77 -0.70
C GLY A 188 10.04 -6.27 -2.13
N LEU A 189 9.77 -4.97 -2.25
CA LEU A 189 9.46 -4.29 -3.50
C LEU A 189 10.51 -3.22 -3.81
N VAL A 190 10.97 -3.19 -5.05
CA VAL A 190 11.77 -2.12 -5.64
C VAL A 190 10.89 -1.38 -6.63
N VAL A 191 10.76 -0.07 -6.47
CA VAL A 191 9.90 0.77 -7.31
C VAL A 191 10.76 1.57 -8.28
N LEU A 192 10.47 1.48 -9.57
CA LEU A 192 11.05 2.27 -10.64
C LEU A 192 10.01 3.29 -11.10
N LEU A 193 10.27 4.56 -10.82
CA LEU A 193 9.44 5.68 -11.23
C LEU A 193 10.07 6.34 -12.46
N ASP A 194 9.49 6.10 -13.64
CA ASP A 194 9.86 6.81 -14.85
C ASP A 194 9.08 8.13 -14.92
N MET A 195 9.78 9.22 -14.63
CA MET A 195 9.21 10.57 -14.60
C MET A 195 9.22 11.24 -15.97
N SER A 196 9.51 10.51 -17.05
CA SER A 196 9.31 11.01 -18.42
C SER A 196 7.89 11.52 -18.59
N GLY A 197 7.74 12.68 -19.21
CA GLY A 197 6.44 13.33 -19.40
C GLY A 197 5.88 14.02 -18.16
N LEU A 198 6.58 14.02 -17.01
CA LEU A 198 6.17 14.84 -15.86
C LEU A 198 6.24 16.33 -16.22
N GLY A 199 5.06 16.92 -16.45
CA GLY A 199 4.83 18.36 -16.62
C GLY A 199 4.13 19.01 -15.42
N PHE A 200 4.08 20.35 -15.38
CA PHE A 200 3.44 21.11 -14.30
C PHE A 200 1.95 20.82 -14.10
N ALA A 201 1.23 20.32 -15.10
CA ALA A 201 -0.17 19.92 -14.95
C ALA A 201 -0.36 18.73 -13.96
N HIS A 202 0.71 17.99 -13.68
CA HIS A 202 0.76 16.95 -12.66
C HIS A 202 1.00 17.53 -11.25
N ALA A 203 1.22 18.84 -11.09
CA ALA A 203 1.41 19.48 -9.79
C ALA A 203 0.26 19.20 -8.82
N ARG A 204 -0.97 19.01 -9.34
CA ARG A 204 -2.13 18.61 -8.55
C ARG A 204 -1.94 17.28 -7.80
N TYR A 205 -1.03 16.42 -8.26
CA TYR A 205 -0.68 15.16 -7.62
C TYR A 205 0.22 15.35 -6.39
N LEU A 206 0.68 16.57 -6.16
CA LEU A 206 1.74 16.91 -5.20
C LEU A 206 1.26 17.89 -4.12
N SER A 207 -0.05 18.03 -3.93
CA SER A 207 -0.55 18.83 -2.80
C SER A 207 -0.01 18.26 -1.48
N PRO A 208 0.39 19.09 -0.51
CA PRO A 208 0.94 18.60 0.76
C PRO A 208 0.03 17.58 1.46
N HIS A 209 -1.29 17.76 1.34
CA HIS A 209 -2.29 16.82 1.85
C HIS A 209 -2.18 15.44 1.20
N LEU A 210 -2.16 15.38 -0.13
CA LEU A 210 -2.05 14.12 -0.87
C LEU A 210 -0.67 13.47 -0.71
N ALA A 211 0.39 14.29 -0.67
CA ALA A 211 1.75 13.88 -0.37
C ALA A 211 1.83 13.18 1.01
N LYS A 212 1.29 13.81 2.06
CA LYS A 212 1.26 13.24 3.42
C LYS A 212 0.55 11.88 3.43
N LYS A 213 -0.65 11.79 2.86
CA LYS A 213 -1.43 10.52 2.79
C LYS A 213 -0.67 9.42 2.04
N THR A 214 -0.08 9.77 0.90
CA THR A 214 0.69 8.82 0.08
C THR A 214 1.87 8.25 0.86
N VAL A 215 2.63 9.13 1.52
CA VAL A 215 3.77 8.73 2.35
C VAL A 215 3.33 7.87 3.53
N GLU A 216 2.22 8.23 4.20
CA GLU A 216 1.65 7.44 5.29
C GLU A 216 1.28 6.02 4.83
N VAL A 217 0.67 5.86 3.65
CA VAL A 217 0.37 4.52 3.13
C VAL A 217 1.62 3.71 2.82
N VAL A 218 2.59 4.31 2.14
CA VAL A 218 3.83 3.64 1.76
C VAL A 218 4.62 3.17 2.97
N GLN A 219 4.68 3.96 4.05
CA GLN A 219 5.58 3.65 5.17
C GLN A 219 4.86 3.00 6.38
N GLU A 220 3.56 3.25 6.56
CA GLU A 220 2.82 2.83 7.76
C GLU A 220 1.63 1.90 7.54
N ALA A 221 0.89 2.04 6.44
CA ALA A 221 -0.42 1.39 6.31
C ALA A 221 -0.41 0.15 5.39
N PHE A 222 0.41 0.12 4.35
CA PHE A 222 0.39 -1.00 3.41
C PHE A 222 1.36 -2.12 3.84
N PRO A 223 0.96 -3.41 3.89
CA PRO A 223 1.80 -4.51 4.36
C PRO A 223 2.89 -4.93 3.34
N MET A 224 3.68 -3.97 2.87
CA MET A 224 4.74 -4.13 1.88
C MET A 224 6.08 -3.65 2.44
N ARG A 225 7.16 -4.35 2.09
CA ARG A 225 8.54 -3.92 2.41
C ARG A 225 9.14 -3.19 1.22
N PHE A 226 9.01 -1.86 1.18
CA PHE A 226 9.62 -1.04 0.11
C PHE A 226 11.12 -0.93 0.30
N LYS A 227 11.91 -1.62 -0.52
CA LYS A 227 13.37 -1.74 -0.41
C LYS A 227 14.13 -0.61 -1.12
N ALA A 228 13.60 -0.07 -2.22
CA ALA A 228 14.17 1.06 -2.94
C ALA A 228 13.14 1.77 -3.83
N PHE A 229 13.35 3.07 -4.07
CA PHE A 229 12.65 3.89 -5.05
C PHE A 229 13.68 4.50 -5.99
N HIS A 230 13.73 4.00 -7.23
CA HIS A 230 14.60 4.48 -8.29
C HIS A 230 13.82 5.44 -9.17
N VAL A 231 14.20 6.71 -9.16
CA VAL A 231 13.57 7.76 -9.98
C VAL A 231 14.44 7.99 -11.22
N LEU A 232 13.83 7.80 -12.39
CA LEU A 232 14.43 8.01 -13.70
C LEU A 232 13.82 9.23 -14.36
N HIS A 233 14.61 9.89 -15.20
CA HIS A 233 14.15 10.97 -16.08
C HIS A 233 13.45 12.11 -15.32
N GLU A 234 13.84 12.35 -14.07
CA GLU A 234 13.23 13.40 -13.27
C GLU A 234 13.54 14.79 -13.83
N PRO A 235 12.54 15.68 -13.97
CA PRO A 235 12.77 17.01 -14.51
C PRO A 235 13.56 17.88 -13.52
N PHE A 236 14.10 19.00 -14.00
CA PHE A 236 14.95 19.89 -13.20
C PHE A 236 14.28 20.41 -11.91
N TYR A 237 12.94 20.46 -11.86
CA TYR A 237 12.15 20.92 -10.72
C TYR A 237 11.73 19.79 -9.76
N PHE A 238 12.15 18.54 -9.99
CA PHE A 238 11.81 17.41 -9.13
C PHE A 238 12.35 17.57 -7.70
N ASP A 239 13.44 18.31 -7.51
CA ASP A 239 13.96 18.60 -6.16
C ASP A 239 12.94 19.37 -5.29
N ALA A 240 12.09 20.21 -5.88
CA ALA A 240 11.00 20.89 -5.18
C ALA A 240 9.89 19.90 -4.79
N ILE A 241 9.57 18.94 -5.66
CA ILE A 241 8.63 17.85 -5.35
C ILE A 241 9.11 17.05 -4.15
N LEU A 242 10.40 16.69 -4.14
CA LEU A 242 11.01 16.03 -2.99
C LEU A 242 11.01 16.91 -1.74
N ALA A 243 11.17 18.23 -1.87
CA ALA A 243 11.08 19.15 -0.74
C ALA A 243 9.69 19.12 -0.07
N VAL A 244 8.62 18.98 -0.86
CA VAL A 244 7.25 18.79 -0.34
C VAL A 244 7.07 17.43 0.35
N LEU A 245 7.69 16.36 -0.16
CA LEU A 245 7.59 15.01 0.43
C LEU A 245 8.45 14.85 1.70
N LYS A 246 9.63 15.48 1.73
CA LYS A 246 10.67 15.31 2.77
C LYS A 246 10.17 15.42 4.22
N PRO A 247 9.29 16.37 4.59
CA PRO A 247 8.78 16.51 5.95
C PRO A 247 8.00 15.29 6.44
N PHE A 248 7.37 14.53 5.54
CA PHE A 248 6.56 13.37 5.88
C PHE A 248 7.33 12.05 5.83
N LEU A 249 8.46 12.02 5.10
CA LEU A 249 9.27 10.83 4.90
C LEU A 249 10.09 10.48 6.13
N LYS A 250 9.88 9.28 6.67
CA LYS A 250 10.80 8.67 7.62
C LYS A 250 12.18 8.51 7.01
N ASP A 251 13.20 8.62 7.84
CA ASP A 251 14.61 8.54 7.45
C ASP A 251 14.96 7.25 6.68
N LYS A 252 14.31 6.14 7.04
CA LYS A 252 14.43 4.86 6.33
C LYS A 252 14.00 4.96 4.86
N ILE A 253 12.82 5.50 4.58
CA ILE A 253 12.32 5.67 3.21
C ILE A 253 13.14 6.73 2.48
N ARG A 254 13.51 7.83 3.15
CA ARG A 254 14.34 8.90 2.57
C ARG A 254 15.67 8.37 2.01
N ARG A 255 16.35 7.45 2.74
CA ARG A 255 17.60 6.82 2.29
C ARG A 255 17.43 5.86 1.10
N ARG A 256 16.21 5.37 0.88
CA ARG A 256 15.86 4.42 -0.19
C ARG A 256 15.46 5.12 -1.50
N ILE A 257 15.43 6.45 -1.54
CA ILE A 257 15.14 7.21 -2.75
C ILE A 257 16.45 7.49 -3.49
N HIS A 258 16.55 7.01 -4.73
CA HIS A 258 17.72 7.15 -5.60
C HIS A 258 17.31 7.90 -6.87
N LEU A 259 17.92 9.06 -7.12
CA LEU A 259 17.70 9.84 -8.34
C LEU A 259 18.78 9.53 -9.36
N HIS A 260 18.37 9.16 -10.58
CA HIS A 260 19.30 8.76 -11.63
C HIS A 260 19.37 9.76 -12.79
N GLY A 261 18.41 10.68 -12.92
CA GLY A 261 18.28 11.53 -14.10
C GLY A 261 18.16 10.67 -15.36
N HIS A 262 18.91 11.02 -16.39
CA HIS A 262 18.99 10.25 -17.63
C HIS A 262 20.13 9.20 -17.63
N ASN A 263 20.82 8.99 -16.50
CA ASN A 263 21.97 8.09 -16.43
C ASN A 263 21.55 6.66 -16.02
N LEU A 264 21.21 5.83 -17.00
CA LEU A 264 20.84 4.42 -16.76
C LEU A 264 21.98 3.59 -16.16
N ASN A 265 23.25 3.94 -16.40
CA ASN A 265 24.37 3.25 -15.73
C ASN A 265 24.34 3.46 -14.21
N SER A 266 23.73 4.55 -13.72
CA SER A 266 23.49 4.75 -12.29
C SER A 266 22.46 3.75 -11.75
N LEU A 267 21.38 3.51 -12.50
CA LEU A 267 20.37 2.49 -12.17
C LEU A 267 20.99 1.09 -12.16
N HIS A 268 21.82 0.77 -13.15
CA HIS A 268 22.41 -0.57 -13.31
C HIS A 268 23.41 -0.96 -12.21
N LYS A 269 23.79 -0.02 -11.33
CA LYS A 269 24.53 -0.34 -10.09
C LYS A 269 23.66 -0.98 -9.02
N TYR A 270 22.34 -0.80 -9.11
CA TYR A 270 21.37 -1.28 -8.14
C TYR A 270 20.56 -2.48 -8.66
N ILE A 271 20.24 -2.50 -9.96
CA ILE A 271 19.45 -3.54 -10.60
C ILE A 271 20.18 -4.02 -11.85
N SER A 272 20.43 -5.34 -11.96
CA SER A 272 21.03 -5.91 -13.17
C SER A 272 20.16 -5.65 -14.41
N LYS A 273 20.83 -5.46 -15.54
CA LYS A 273 20.20 -5.32 -16.86
C LYS A 273 19.32 -6.52 -17.20
N ASP A 274 19.60 -7.69 -16.64
CA ASP A 274 18.89 -8.94 -16.94
C ASP A 274 17.44 -9.03 -16.44
N PHE A 275 17.04 -8.05 -15.63
CA PHE A 275 15.72 -7.94 -15.04
C PHE A 275 14.94 -6.72 -15.54
N LEU A 276 15.50 -5.94 -16.46
CA LEU A 276 14.92 -4.68 -16.92
C LEU A 276 14.50 -4.75 -18.40
N PRO A 277 13.37 -4.13 -18.77
CA PRO A 277 13.00 -3.84 -20.15
C PRO A 277 14.04 -3.02 -20.92
N ALA A 278 13.95 -3.07 -22.25
CA ALA A 278 14.84 -2.35 -23.16
C ALA A 278 14.85 -0.83 -22.92
N GLU A 279 13.71 -0.24 -22.57
CA GLU A 279 13.55 1.20 -22.26
C GLU A 279 14.45 1.66 -21.10
N TYR A 280 14.78 0.73 -20.19
CA TYR A 280 15.64 1.00 -19.04
C TYR A 280 17.04 0.41 -19.23
N GLY A 281 17.43 0.15 -20.48
CA GLY A 281 18.75 -0.34 -20.87
C GLY A 281 19.03 -1.78 -20.44
N GLY A 282 17.97 -2.58 -20.25
CA GLY A 282 18.06 -3.99 -19.89
C GLY A 282 18.05 -4.94 -21.08
N THR A 283 18.02 -6.24 -20.79
CA THR A 283 18.06 -7.34 -21.77
C THR A 283 16.71 -8.03 -21.94
N LEU A 284 15.68 -7.66 -21.17
CA LEU A 284 14.31 -8.12 -21.40
C LEU A 284 13.71 -7.48 -22.66
N PRO A 285 12.62 -8.04 -23.20
CA PRO A 285 11.84 -7.39 -24.25
C PRO A 285 11.39 -5.96 -23.87
N PRO A 286 10.94 -5.16 -24.85
CA PRO A 286 10.31 -3.87 -24.58
C PRO A 286 9.19 -4.00 -23.54
N PHE A 287 8.97 -2.93 -22.80
CA PHE A 287 7.98 -2.89 -21.74
C PHE A 287 6.61 -3.28 -22.30
N ASP A 288 6.05 -4.34 -21.74
CA ASP A 288 4.69 -4.80 -21.99
C ASP A 288 4.12 -5.35 -20.69
N ASN A 289 2.97 -4.83 -20.28
CA ASN A 289 2.27 -5.27 -19.08
C ASN A 289 1.19 -6.32 -19.39
N THR A 290 1.04 -6.78 -20.64
CA THR A 290 -0.08 -7.62 -21.08
C THR A 290 -0.23 -8.92 -20.28
N GLU A 291 0.87 -9.61 -19.97
CA GLU A 291 0.83 -10.82 -19.15
C GLU A 291 0.33 -10.51 -17.72
N TRP A 292 0.94 -9.52 -17.08
CA TRP A 292 0.56 -9.07 -15.74
C TRP A 292 -0.88 -8.56 -15.67
N ARG A 293 -1.31 -7.75 -16.66
CA ARG A 293 -2.68 -7.27 -16.80
C ARG A 293 -3.66 -8.43 -16.91
N THR A 294 -3.37 -9.41 -17.76
CA THR A 294 -4.24 -10.58 -17.96
C THR A 294 -4.39 -11.34 -16.65
N ALA A 295 -3.29 -11.62 -15.94
CA ALA A 295 -3.33 -12.29 -14.65
C ALA A 295 -4.12 -11.53 -13.59
N ILE A 296 -4.00 -10.19 -13.54
CA ILE A 296 -4.80 -9.36 -12.62
C ILE A 296 -6.29 -9.42 -12.98
N LEU A 297 -6.65 -9.28 -14.26
CA LEU A 297 -8.04 -9.34 -14.71
C LEU A 297 -8.69 -10.70 -14.45
N GLU A 298 -7.94 -11.79 -14.56
CA GLU A 298 -8.41 -13.15 -14.23
C GLU A 298 -8.68 -13.33 -12.73
N ASN A 299 -8.09 -12.48 -11.88
CA ASN A 299 -8.30 -12.47 -10.44
C ASN A 299 -9.37 -11.47 -9.97
N GLU A 300 -10.28 -11.02 -10.85
CA GLU A 300 -11.36 -10.06 -10.54
C GLU A 300 -12.04 -10.31 -9.18
N GLN A 301 -12.49 -11.55 -8.96
CA GLN A 301 -13.26 -11.91 -7.76
C GLN A 301 -12.47 -11.69 -6.48
N TYR A 302 -11.15 -11.89 -6.48
CA TYR A 302 -10.31 -11.63 -5.31
C TYR A 302 -10.41 -10.17 -4.86
N PHE A 303 -10.38 -9.22 -5.79
CA PHE A 303 -10.41 -7.80 -5.46
C PHE A 303 -11.81 -7.36 -5.05
N VAL A 304 -12.86 -7.95 -5.64
CA VAL A 304 -14.25 -7.76 -5.19
C VAL A 304 -14.41 -8.23 -3.74
N ASP A 305 -13.94 -9.43 -3.42
CA ASP A 305 -14.01 -10.00 -2.08
C ASP A 305 -13.18 -9.15 -1.09
N LEU A 306 -11.97 -8.74 -1.47
CA LEU A 306 -11.11 -7.90 -0.64
C LEU A 306 -11.78 -6.59 -0.22
N GLU A 307 -12.46 -5.93 -1.16
CA GLU A 307 -13.18 -4.68 -0.89
C GLU A 307 -14.40 -4.91 0.03
N SER A 308 -15.11 -6.02 -0.13
CA SER A 308 -16.26 -6.37 0.72
C SER A 308 -15.88 -6.50 2.21
N TYR A 309 -14.63 -6.89 2.50
CA TYR A 309 -14.13 -6.99 3.87
C TYR A 309 -13.81 -5.65 4.51
N ASN A 310 -13.78 -4.53 3.79
CA ASN A 310 -13.48 -3.23 4.38
C ASN A 310 -14.59 -2.76 5.31
N HIS A 311 -15.83 -3.08 4.97
CA HIS A 311 -16.96 -2.90 5.86
C HIS A 311 -16.93 -4.07 6.85
N GLY A 312 -16.74 -3.78 8.14
CA GLY A 312 -16.85 -4.79 9.20
C GLY A 312 -18.18 -5.56 9.08
N PRO A 313 -18.32 -6.73 9.73
CA PRO A 313 -19.60 -7.44 9.71
C PRO A 313 -20.69 -6.44 10.11
N ASP A 314 -21.60 -6.22 9.18
CA ASP A 314 -22.69 -5.27 9.29
C ASP A 314 -23.36 -5.53 10.65
N SER A 315 -23.36 -4.53 11.55
CA SER A 315 -23.96 -4.67 12.89
C SER A 315 -25.46 -5.03 12.84
N SER A 316 -26.05 -5.05 11.64
CA SER A 316 -27.38 -5.57 11.33
C SER A 316 -27.52 -7.08 11.59
N CYS A 317 -26.44 -7.86 11.68
CA CYS A 317 -26.52 -9.31 11.92
C CYS A 317 -26.63 -9.71 13.42
N PHE A 318 -26.65 -8.75 14.34
CA PHE A 318 -26.75 -9.01 15.79
C PHE A 318 -27.92 -8.30 16.50
N LEU A 319 -28.83 -7.68 15.74
CA LEU A 319 -30.01 -7.00 16.31
C LEU A 319 -31.32 -7.66 15.87
N ASP A 320 -31.43 -8.98 16.06
CA ASP A 320 -32.74 -9.59 16.30
C ASP A 320 -32.89 -9.78 17.82
N ASN A 321 -33.76 -8.96 18.41
CA ASN A 321 -34.22 -8.92 19.81
C ASN A 321 -33.49 -7.95 20.76
N VAL A 322 -33.69 -6.64 20.61
CA VAL A 322 -34.04 -5.79 21.78
C VAL A 322 -34.98 -4.68 21.31
N ASP A 323 -36.15 -4.64 21.95
CA ASP A 323 -37.19 -3.62 21.81
C ASP A 323 -36.70 -2.23 22.30
N GLY A 324 -37.01 -1.18 21.53
CA GLY A 324 -37.33 0.16 22.02
C GLY A 324 -36.21 1.06 22.58
N GLY A 325 -36.02 2.22 21.93
CA GLY A 325 -35.50 3.43 22.59
C GLY A 325 -34.55 4.24 21.73
N GLY A 326 -35.10 5.23 21.01
CA GLY A 326 -34.32 6.15 20.19
C GLY A 326 -33.41 7.09 21.00
N GLY A 327 -32.37 7.58 20.32
CA GLY A 327 -31.52 8.66 20.77
C GLY A 327 -30.46 8.94 19.71
N GLY A 328 -30.66 10.01 18.92
CA GLY A 328 -29.63 10.56 18.06
C GLY A 328 -28.47 11.06 18.91
N GLY A 329 -27.26 10.71 18.51
CA GLY A 329 -26.02 11.14 19.15
C GLY A 329 -24.98 11.40 18.08
N ASP A 330 -24.41 12.59 18.14
CA ASP A 330 -23.58 13.24 17.14
C ASP A 330 -22.32 12.44 16.78
N ALA A 331 -21.98 12.48 15.50
CA ALA A 331 -20.73 11.97 14.95
C ALA A 331 -19.59 12.92 15.33
N ASP A 332 -19.11 12.83 16.56
CA ASP A 332 -17.91 13.54 17.00
C ASP A 332 -16.94 12.61 17.72
N SER A 333 -15.66 12.81 17.40
CA SER A 333 -14.44 12.37 18.10
C SER A 333 -13.84 10.98 17.79
N ILE A 334 -13.26 10.84 16.57
CA ILE A 334 -12.06 10.01 16.33
C ILE A 334 -10.77 10.76 16.75
N GLU A 335 -10.88 12.02 17.18
CA GLU A 335 -9.75 12.90 17.49
C GLU A 335 -9.04 12.63 18.84
N SER A 336 -9.51 11.70 19.66
CA SER A 336 -8.92 11.45 20.99
C SER A 336 -7.83 10.37 21.04
N LEU A 337 -7.46 9.77 19.91
CA LEU A 337 -6.37 8.80 19.84
C LEU A 337 -5.02 9.48 19.59
N GLN A 338 -4.61 10.35 20.51
CA GLN A 338 -3.18 10.64 20.69
C GLN A 338 -2.54 9.44 21.40
N PHE A 339 -2.22 8.40 20.64
CA PHE A 339 -1.28 7.39 21.10
C PHE A 339 0.09 8.07 21.15
N GLY A 340 0.67 8.17 22.35
CA GLY A 340 2.01 8.72 22.52
C GLY A 340 2.98 8.04 21.54
N ASP A 341 3.61 8.86 20.70
CA ASP A 341 4.69 8.48 19.80
C ASP A 341 5.88 7.98 20.62
N THR A 342 5.79 6.75 21.09
CA THR A 342 6.96 5.94 21.42
C THR A 342 7.28 5.11 20.19
N GLU A 343 7.50 5.80 19.07
CA GLU A 343 8.24 5.22 17.95
C GLU A 343 9.68 5.01 18.45
N THR A 344 9.97 3.80 18.89
CA THR A 344 11.35 3.32 18.81
C THR A 344 11.67 3.33 17.33
N GLU A 345 12.52 4.29 16.92
CA GLU A 345 13.08 4.32 15.58
C GLU A 345 13.53 2.90 15.24
N ASP A 346 12.94 2.33 14.18
CA ASP A 346 13.40 1.09 13.55
C ASP A 346 14.80 1.36 12.98
N SER A 347 15.79 1.45 13.88
CA SER A 347 17.21 1.65 13.62
C SER A 347 17.91 0.34 13.26
N GLU A 348 17.16 -0.76 13.17
CA GLU A 348 17.61 -1.96 12.47
C GLU A 348 17.77 -1.64 10.98
N PHE A 349 18.99 -1.19 10.65
CA PHE A 349 19.51 -1.05 9.30
C PHE A 349 19.31 -2.38 8.57
N ASP A 350 18.40 -2.42 7.60
CA ASP A 350 18.29 -3.58 6.71
C ASP A 350 19.62 -3.67 5.91
N GLU A 351 20.10 -4.87 5.55
CA GLU A 351 21.35 -5.01 4.76
C GLU A 351 21.33 -4.17 3.47
N ASP A 352 20.13 -3.99 2.88
CA ASP A 352 19.86 -3.13 1.73
C ASP A 352 20.15 -1.64 2.00
N ASP A 353 19.97 -1.16 3.25
CA ASP A 353 20.16 0.25 3.63
C ASP A 353 21.64 0.66 3.64
N ARG A 354 22.58 -0.31 3.58
CA ARG A 354 24.03 -0.05 3.53
C ARG A 354 24.52 0.40 2.15
N ARG A 355 23.76 0.15 1.07
CA ARG A 355 24.14 0.50 -0.32
C ARG A 355 23.67 1.90 -0.69
N VAL A 356 24.06 2.94 0.07
CA VAL A 356 23.78 4.33 -0.32
C VAL A 356 24.93 4.85 -1.17
N LEU A 357 24.77 4.88 -2.48
CA LEU A 357 25.65 5.61 -3.39
C LEU A 357 24.82 6.65 -4.16
N SER A 358 24.66 7.84 -3.58
CA SER A 358 24.24 9.02 -4.33
C SER A 358 25.38 10.04 -4.39
N PRO A 359 25.72 10.58 -5.57
CA PRO A 359 26.57 11.77 -5.65
C PRO A 359 25.82 12.95 -5.02
N LYS A 360 26.51 13.74 -4.19
CA LYS A 360 25.97 15.03 -3.72
C LYS A 360 25.72 15.92 -4.96
N ARG A 361 24.45 16.15 -5.32
CA ARG A 361 24.08 17.22 -6.25
C ARG A 361 24.26 18.56 -5.53
N THR A 362 24.84 19.54 -6.21
CA THR A 362 24.86 20.94 -5.74
C THR A 362 23.44 21.51 -5.82
N PRO A 363 22.90 22.12 -4.74
CA PRO A 363 21.58 22.72 -4.77
C PRO A 363 21.53 23.82 -5.83
N ARG A 364 20.58 23.76 -6.77
CA ARG A 364 20.17 24.93 -7.55
C ARG A 364 19.13 25.70 -6.72
N SER A 365 19.14 27.03 -6.80
CA SER A 365 18.36 27.91 -5.92
C SER A 365 16.87 27.52 -5.87
N LEU A 366 16.44 26.97 -4.72
CA LEU A 366 15.10 26.43 -4.46
C LEU A 366 14.02 27.50 -4.23
N VAL A 367 14.44 28.74 -4.00
CA VAL A 367 13.62 29.81 -3.40
C VAL A 367 12.41 30.21 -4.26
N ASN A 368 12.51 30.11 -5.60
CA ASN A 368 11.41 30.55 -6.47
C ASN A 368 10.41 29.44 -6.84
N ILE A 369 10.77 28.16 -6.69
CA ILE A 369 9.94 27.06 -7.20
C ILE A 369 8.92 26.60 -6.15
N GLU A 370 9.29 26.56 -4.87
CA GLU A 370 8.34 26.26 -3.78
C GLU A 370 7.19 27.28 -3.74
N GLU A 371 7.47 28.58 -3.94
CA GLU A 371 6.43 29.61 -4.01
C GLU A 371 5.49 29.44 -5.21
N ILE A 372 5.97 28.97 -6.36
CA ILE A 372 5.13 28.73 -7.55
C ILE A 372 4.17 27.55 -7.29
N PHE A 373 4.65 26.48 -6.66
CA PHE A 373 3.80 25.33 -6.34
C PHE A 373 2.78 25.67 -5.25
N LEU A 374 3.15 26.44 -4.23
CA LEU A 374 2.24 26.86 -3.16
C LEU A 374 1.22 27.92 -3.62
N ARG A 375 1.57 28.82 -4.55
CA ARG A 375 0.64 29.81 -5.10
C ARG A 375 -0.47 29.20 -5.95
N ASN A 376 -0.19 28.11 -6.69
CA ASN A 376 -1.19 27.43 -7.51
C ASN A 376 -2.26 26.69 -6.67
N GLU A 377 -2.03 26.46 -5.38
CA GLU A 377 -3.06 25.94 -4.47
C GLU A 377 -4.08 27.02 -4.05
N MET A 378 -3.66 28.29 -4.01
CA MET A 378 -4.55 29.40 -3.62
C MET A 378 -5.46 29.89 -4.76
N SER A 379 -5.20 29.48 -6.01
CA SER A 379 -6.00 29.88 -7.18
C SER A 379 -7.18 28.96 -7.51
N ASN A 380 -7.40 27.88 -6.74
CA ASN A 380 -8.48 26.91 -7.01
C ASN A 380 -9.71 27.04 -6.09
N GLY A 381 -9.86 28.17 -5.42
CA GLY A 381 -11.07 28.53 -4.66
C GLY A 381 -11.64 29.86 -5.13
N GLY A 382 -12.62 29.83 -6.03
CA GLY A 382 -13.40 31.01 -6.40
C GLY A 382 -13.74 31.08 -7.89
N ASP A 383 -14.97 30.72 -8.23
CA ASP A 383 -15.66 31.15 -9.45
C ASP A 383 -15.92 32.66 -9.36
N ASP A 384 -15.34 33.47 -10.25
CA ASP A 384 -16.03 34.63 -10.80
C ASP A 384 -15.43 35.01 -12.16
N GLY A 385 -16.32 35.41 -13.08
CA GLY A 385 -16.04 35.61 -14.49
C GLY A 385 -15.23 36.86 -14.79
N GLY A 386 -14.32 36.75 -15.77
CA GLY A 386 -13.70 37.90 -16.41
C GLY A 386 -12.46 37.54 -17.22
N ARG A 387 -12.58 37.60 -18.56
CA ARG A 387 -11.38 37.76 -19.43
C ARG A 387 -10.70 39.08 -19.08
N PRO A 388 -9.36 39.14 -19.12
CA PRO A 388 -8.75 39.77 -20.30
C PRO A 388 -7.46 39.10 -20.81
N GLU A 389 -7.05 39.62 -21.97
CA GLU A 389 -5.98 39.23 -22.86
C GLU A 389 -4.55 39.52 -22.35
N LYS A 390 -3.57 38.87 -23.02
CA LYS A 390 -2.16 39.27 -23.23
C LYS A 390 -1.26 39.46 -22.00
N GLU A 391 -0.25 38.60 -21.88
CA GLU A 391 1.13 38.92 -22.29
C GLU A 391 2.01 37.67 -22.16
N VAL A 392 2.65 37.32 -23.28
CA VAL A 392 3.76 36.36 -23.35
C VAL A 392 4.99 37.21 -23.51
N GLU A 393 5.86 37.29 -22.50
CA GLU A 393 7.23 37.76 -22.68
C GLU A 393 8.17 37.01 -21.72
N ASP A 394 9.08 36.25 -22.35
CA ASP A 394 10.48 36.01 -22.03
C ASP A 394 10.95 35.85 -20.58
N VAL A 395 11.45 34.64 -20.27
CA VAL A 395 12.67 34.49 -19.44
C VAL A 395 13.55 33.38 -20.01
N LYS A 396 14.77 33.78 -20.41
CA LYS A 396 15.93 32.96 -20.80
C LYS A 396 16.48 32.11 -19.65
#